data_AF-A0A4Y8SBH8-F1
#
_entry.id   AF-A0A4Y8SBH8-F1
#
_cell.length_a   1.000
_cell.length_b   1.000
_cell.length_c   1.000
_cell.angle_alpha   90.00
_cell.angle_beta   90.00
_cell.angle_gamma   90.00
#
_symmetry.space_group_name_H-M   'P 1'
#
loop_
_entity.id
_entity.type
_entity.pdbx_description
1 polymer ?
#
loop_
_entity_poly.entity_id
_entity_poly.type
_entity_poly.pdbx_seq_one_letter_code
_entity_poly.pdbx_strand_id
1 'polypeptide(L)'
;MSHINKEDVKQEVFDLYDDYAHNRLDRRSFVQKLSLYAVGGLTVPALLSFLMPDYKGNIQVKADDPRLKSGYIKYASPKGGGTIKGLLSKPIDTKKKLGGIIVVHENRGLNPYIEDVGRRAALAGFVSLAPDALTPLGGYPGNDDAGRELQGKRDKGEMEEDFIAAYEYLKTHPDCNGKVGVVGFCYGGGICNMMAVRIPTLAASVPFYGSQPAVADVPKINAPLMLHYASLDTRITSGWPAYEAALKENNKKYQAFIYENVNHGFHNDTTPRYDKAAAEL
;
A
#
# COMPACT_ATOMS: atom_id res chain seq x y z
N MET A 1 0.90 27.19 -16.98
CA MET A 1 -0.22 26.24 -17.21
C MET A 1 -1.18 26.42 -16.05
N SER A 2 -2.50 26.45 -16.30
CA SER A 2 -3.51 26.54 -15.24
C SER A 2 -3.36 25.37 -14.27
N HIS A 3 -3.33 25.66 -12.97
CA HIS A 3 -3.32 24.65 -11.92
C HIS A 3 -4.68 23.93 -11.95
N ILE A 4 -4.68 22.61 -12.14
CA ILE A 4 -5.91 21.79 -12.04
C ILE A 4 -6.06 21.39 -10.58
N ASN A 5 -7.21 21.67 -9.98
CA ASN A 5 -7.52 21.20 -8.63
C ASN A 5 -8.46 19.98 -8.69
N LYS A 6 -8.52 19.23 -7.59
CA LYS A 6 -9.35 18.02 -7.48
C LYS A 6 -10.82 18.33 -7.72
N GLU A 7 -11.26 19.50 -7.26
CA GLU A 7 -12.63 20.02 -7.34
C GLU A 7 -13.03 20.40 -8.78
N ASP A 8 -12.05 20.66 -9.64
CA ASP A 8 -12.26 21.01 -11.06
C ASP A 8 -12.47 19.76 -11.93
N VAL A 9 -12.27 18.56 -11.37
CA VAL A 9 -12.25 17.28 -12.09
C VAL A 9 -13.44 16.43 -11.65
N LYS A 10 -14.22 15.96 -12.63
CA LYS A 10 -15.38 15.10 -12.38
C LYS A 10 -14.98 13.75 -11.77
N GLN A 11 -15.82 13.19 -10.91
CA GLN A 11 -15.57 11.90 -10.25
C GLN A 11 -15.25 10.77 -11.24
N GLU A 12 -15.92 10.73 -12.39
CA GLU A 12 -15.72 9.71 -13.42
C GLU A 12 -14.29 9.72 -14.01
N VAL A 13 -13.57 10.83 -13.91
CA VAL A 13 -12.16 10.90 -14.31
C VAL A 13 -11.28 10.12 -13.33
N PHE A 14 -11.60 10.16 -12.03
CA PHE A 14 -10.92 9.35 -11.03
C PHE A 14 -11.28 7.86 -11.18
N ASP A 15 -12.52 7.54 -11.56
CA ASP A 15 -12.94 6.17 -11.85
C ASP A 15 -12.16 5.61 -13.07
N LEU A 16 -12.01 6.40 -14.14
CA LEU A 16 -11.19 6.03 -15.30
C LEU A 16 -9.72 5.81 -14.92
N TYR A 17 -9.18 6.66 -14.06
CA TYR A 17 -7.84 6.47 -13.55
C TYR A 17 -7.73 5.19 -12.72
N ASP A 18 -8.71 4.90 -11.86
CA ASP A 18 -8.71 3.70 -11.04
C ASP A 18 -8.72 2.44 -11.92
N ASP A 19 -9.53 2.41 -12.97
CA ASP A 19 -9.52 1.33 -13.97
C ASP A 19 -8.15 1.18 -14.63
N TYR A 20 -7.52 2.29 -15.02
CA TYR A 20 -6.18 2.30 -15.62
C TYR A 20 -5.09 1.80 -14.66
N ALA A 21 -5.07 2.32 -13.43
CA ALA A 21 -4.08 1.99 -12.40
C ALA A 21 -4.22 0.55 -11.89
N HIS A 22 -5.34 -0.12 -12.19
CA HIS A 22 -5.59 -1.52 -11.87
C HIS A 22 -5.63 -2.44 -13.10
N ASN A 23 -5.08 -2.00 -14.24
CA ASN A 23 -4.98 -2.77 -15.49
C ASN A 23 -6.33 -3.27 -16.06
N ARG A 24 -7.44 -2.63 -15.70
CA ARG A 24 -8.78 -2.91 -16.27
C ARG A 24 -9.02 -2.12 -17.56
N LEU A 25 -8.20 -1.11 -17.80
CA LEU A 25 -8.20 -0.29 -19.00
C LEU A 25 -6.76 -0.13 -19.49
N ASP A 26 -6.50 -0.44 -20.76
CA ASP A 26 -5.19 -0.19 -21.35
C ASP A 26 -4.95 1.31 -21.57
N ARG A 27 -3.68 1.71 -21.74
CA ARG A 27 -3.30 3.12 -21.87
C ARG A 27 -4.00 3.84 -23.02
N ARG A 28 -4.19 3.18 -24.17
CA ARG A 28 -4.83 3.78 -25.34
C ARG A 28 -6.31 4.04 -25.04
N SER A 29 -6.99 3.03 -24.52
CA SER A 29 -8.41 3.14 -24.14
C SER A 29 -8.62 4.17 -23.02
N PHE A 30 -7.69 4.25 -22.06
CA PHE A 30 -7.71 5.27 -21.01
C PHE A 30 -7.62 6.68 -21.57
N VAL A 31 -6.62 6.96 -22.41
CA VAL A 31 -6.47 8.29 -23.04
C VAL A 31 -7.67 8.64 -23.90
N GLN A 32 -8.23 7.67 -24.64
CA GLN A 32 -9.42 7.88 -25.47
C GLN A 32 -10.66 8.21 -24.63
N LYS A 33 -10.89 7.53 -23.51
CA LYS A 33 -12.03 7.85 -22.63
C LYS A 33 -11.81 9.17 -21.90
N LEU A 34 -10.57 9.46 -21.49
CA LEU A 34 -10.20 10.71 -20.83
C LEU A 34 -10.43 11.93 -21.74
N SER A 35 -10.33 11.78 -23.07
CA SER A 35 -10.58 12.90 -23.99
C SER A 35 -12.01 13.43 -23.97
N LEU A 36 -12.98 12.63 -23.51
CA LEU A 36 -14.36 13.09 -23.30
C LEU A 36 -14.47 14.14 -22.18
N TYR A 37 -13.46 14.24 -21.32
CA TYR A 37 -13.41 15.18 -20.19
C TYR A 37 -12.48 16.37 -20.45
N ALA A 38 -11.83 16.43 -21.61
CA ALA A 38 -10.99 17.56 -22.03
C ALA A 38 -11.85 18.71 -22.60
N VAL A 39 -12.68 19.29 -21.74
CA VAL A 39 -13.61 20.39 -22.05
C VAL A 39 -13.27 21.63 -21.22
N GLY A 40 -13.77 22.81 -21.61
CA GLY A 40 -13.68 24.01 -20.78
C GLY A 40 -12.26 24.53 -20.51
N GLY A 41 -11.32 24.31 -21.43
CA GLY A 41 -9.91 24.72 -21.28
C GLY A 41 -8.99 23.64 -20.70
N LEU A 42 -9.53 22.50 -20.25
CA LEU A 42 -8.75 21.32 -19.89
C LEU A 42 -8.31 20.57 -21.15
N THR A 43 -7.05 20.14 -21.18
CA THR A 43 -6.49 19.33 -22.27
C THR A 43 -6.21 17.91 -21.78
N VAL A 44 -6.21 16.93 -22.69
CA VAL A 44 -5.85 15.54 -22.35
C VAL A 44 -4.47 15.44 -21.69
N PRO A 45 -3.41 16.10 -22.21
CA PRO A 45 -2.11 16.09 -21.52
C PRO A 45 -2.15 16.67 -20.10
N ALA A 46 -2.94 17.73 -19.88
CA ALA A 46 -3.06 18.34 -18.56
C ALA A 46 -3.79 17.40 -17.57
N LEU A 47 -4.89 16.76 -18.00
CA LEU A 47 -5.59 15.76 -17.19
C LEU A 47 -4.71 14.53 -16.91
N LEU A 48 -3.98 14.03 -17.91
CA LEU A 48 -3.03 12.93 -17.71
C LEU A 48 -1.96 13.31 -16.69
N SER A 49 -1.34 14.49 -16.84
CA SER A 49 -0.31 14.96 -15.91
C SER A 49 -0.85 15.13 -14.50
N PHE A 50 -2.08 15.62 -14.34
CA PHE A 50 -2.74 15.76 -13.04
C PHE A 50 -3.00 14.42 -12.37
N LEU A 51 -3.38 13.40 -13.15
CA LEU A 51 -3.72 12.07 -12.64
C LEU A 51 -2.50 11.22 -12.27
N MET A 52 -1.36 11.42 -12.93
CA MET A 52 -0.15 10.65 -12.70
C MET A 52 0.51 10.98 -11.35
N PRO A 53 1.24 10.02 -10.73
CA PRO A 53 1.93 10.26 -9.47
C PRO A 53 2.99 11.36 -9.55
N ASP A 54 3.00 12.30 -8.59
CA ASP A 54 4.08 13.24 -8.34
C ASP A 54 4.98 12.75 -7.18
N TYR A 55 5.98 11.94 -7.53
CA TYR A 55 6.98 11.44 -6.59
C TYR A 55 8.03 12.47 -6.16
N LYS A 56 8.01 13.69 -6.69
CA LYS A 56 8.97 14.74 -6.33
C LYS A 56 8.34 15.79 -5.42
N GLY A 57 7.13 16.22 -5.73
CA GLY A 57 6.44 17.29 -5.01
C GLY A 57 5.78 16.83 -3.71
N ASN A 58 5.24 15.60 -3.67
CA ASN A 58 4.33 15.19 -2.60
C ASN A 58 4.93 14.25 -1.54
N ILE A 59 6.19 13.84 -1.70
CA ILE A 59 6.90 13.04 -0.70
C ILE A 59 7.08 13.86 0.59
N GLN A 60 6.60 13.31 1.70
CA GLN A 60 6.57 13.98 3.01
C GLN A 60 7.90 13.80 3.76
N VAL A 61 8.45 12.59 3.76
CA VAL A 61 9.72 12.27 4.42
C VAL A 61 10.75 11.90 3.37
N LYS A 62 11.80 12.72 3.27
CA LYS A 62 12.88 12.52 2.31
C LYS A 62 13.79 11.36 2.70
N ALA A 63 14.50 10.81 1.71
CA ALA A 63 15.42 9.69 1.92
C ALA A 63 16.60 10.03 2.85
N ASP A 64 16.98 11.31 2.93
CA ASP A 64 18.07 11.86 3.72
C ASP A 64 17.59 12.54 5.02
N ASP A 65 16.38 12.25 5.50
CA ASP A 65 15.85 12.84 6.74
C ASP A 65 16.81 12.57 7.91
N PRO A 66 17.36 13.61 8.57
CA PRO A 66 18.41 13.45 9.57
C PRO A 66 17.94 12.75 10.85
N ARG A 67 16.62 12.62 11.04
CA ARG A 67 16.03 11.92 12.21
C ARG A 67 16.00 10.40 12.02
N LEU A 68 16.34 9.90 10.84
CA LEU A 68 16.22 8.49 10.49
C LEU A 68 17.57 7.91 10.05
N LYS A 69 17.75 6.62 10.37
CA LYS A 69 18.71 5.74 9.71
C LYS A 69 17.92 4.85 8.76
N SER A 70 17.96 5.20 7.48
CA SER A 70 17.29 4.48 6.39
C SER A 70 18.29 3.90 5.41
N GLY A 71 18.05 2.69 4.94
CA GLY A 71 18.90 2.05 3.93
C GLY A 71 18.32 0.73 3.43
N TYR A 72 18.72 0.35 2.21
CA TYR A 72 18.31 -0.94 1.67
C TYR A 72 19.09 -2.07 2.33
N ILE A 73 18.36 -3.09 2.75
CA ILE A 73 18.91 -4.36 3.21
C ILE A 73 18.44 -5.47 2.27
N LYS A 74 19.08 -6.63 2.39
CA LYS A 74 18.60 -7.87 1.76
C LYS A 74 18.27 -8.89 2.84
N TYR A 75 17.18 -9.60 2.67
CA TYR A 75 16.79 -10.72 3.54
C TYR A 75 16.48 -11.96 2.70
N ALA A 76 16.65 -13.13 3.30
CA ALA A 76 16.41 -14.41 2.62
C ALA A 76 14.91 -14.71 2.58
N SER A 77 14.41 -15.10 1.40
CA SER A 77 13.06 -15.60 1.17
C SER A 77 13.13 -16.88 0.33
N PRO A 78 13.57 -18.01 0.91
CA PRO A 78 13.85 -19.23 0.15
C PRO A 78 12.60 -19.88 -0.47
N LYS A 79 11.40 -19.55 0.03
CA LYS A 79 10.11 -20.01 -0.52
C LYS A 79 9.47 -19.00 -1.47
N GLY A 80 10.06 -17.82 -1.60
CA GLY A 80 9.64 -16.78 -2.52
C GLY A 80 10.75 -16.46 -3.53
N GLY A 81 11.05 -15.18 -3.74
CA GLY A 81 12.05 -14.69 -4.69
C GLY A 81 13.53 -14.95 -4.34
N GLY A 82 13.82 -15.85 -3.38
CA GLY A 82 15.16 -16.24 -2.96
C GLY A 82 15.82 -15.21 -2.03
N THR A 83 16.12 -14.02 -2.53
CA THR A 83 16.67 -12.90 -1.74
C THR A 83 15.97 -11.62 -2.14
N ILE A 84 15.37 -10.96 -1.15
CA ILE A 84 14.54 -9.77 -1.38
C ILE A 84 15.22 -8.55 -0.80
N LYS A 85 15.25 -7.47 -1.58
CA LYS A 85 15.66 -6.14 -1.14
C LYS A 85 14.49 -5.52 -0.38
N GLY A 86 14.76 -4.79 0.69
CA GLY A 86 13.75 -3.97 1.36
C GLY A 86 14.37 -2.71 1.93
N LEU A 87 13.59 -1.63 1.99
CA LEU A 87 13.99 -0.42 2.69
C LEU A 87 13.76 -0.60 4.19
N LEU A 88 14.83 -0.66 4.97
CA LEU A 88 14.77 -0.65 6.42
C LEU A 88 14.93 0.79 6.91
N SER A 89 14.02 1.27 7.77
CA SER A 89 14.13 2.59 8.39
C SER A 89 13.89 2.51 9.90
N LYS A 90 14.66 3.29 10.67
CA LYS A 90 14.49 3.44 12.12
C LYS A 90 14.92 4.83 12.59
N PRO A 91 14.42 5.35 13.71
CA PRO A 91 14.98 6.56 14.30
C PRO A 91 16.46 6.39 14.68
N ILE A 92 17.26 7.46 14.56
CA ILE A 92 18.68 7.43 14.95
C ILE A 92 18.91 7.22 16.46
N ASP A 93 18.06 7.82 17.31
CA ASP A 93 18.29 7.90 18.77
C ASP A 93 17.40 6.95 19.58
N THR A 94 17.36 5.67 19.22
CA THR A 94 16.54 4.68 19.94
C THR A 94 17.32 4.03 21.09
N LYS A 95 16.97 4.38 22.33
CA LYS A 95 17.56 3.77 23.55
C LYS A 95 16.94 2.42 23.94
N LYS A 96 15.81 2.06 23.34
CA LYS A 96 15.05 0.82 23.60
C LYS A 96 14.70 0.14 22.29
N LYS A 97 14.48 -1.18 22.35
CA LYS A 97 13.91 -1.94 21.24
C LYS A 97 12.48 -1.46 20.95
N LEU A 98 12.16 -1.26 19.67
CA LEU A 98 10.88 -0.74 19.20
C LEU A 98 9.98 -1.84 18.64
N GLY A 99 8.70 -1.56 18.44
CA GLY A 99 7.86 -2.42 17.61
C GLY A 99 8.34 -2.40 16.16
N GLY A 100 8.14 -3.50 15.43
CA GLY A 100 8.39 -3.59 14.00
C GLY A 100 7.12 -3.33 13.18
N ILE A 101 7.25 -2.71 12.02
CA ILE A 101 6.16 -2.59 11.04
C ILE A 101 6.65 -3.02 9.66
N ILE A 102 5.97 -4.00 9.07
CA ILE A 102 6.09 -4.30 7.64
C ILE A 102 5.19 -3.32 6.87
N VAL A 103 5.76 -2.60 5.90
CA VAL A 103 5.02 -1.68 5.02
C VAL A 103 4.93 -2.28 3.63
N VAL A 104 3.72 -2.67 3.22
CA VAL A 104 3.51 -3.39 1.97
C VAL A 104 3.03 -2.45 0.87
N HIS A 105 3.70 -2.51 -0.28
CA HIS A 105 3.41 -1.66 -1.43
C HIS A 105 2.10 -1.99 -2.15
N GLU A 106 1.72 -1.11 -3.06
CA GLU A 106 0.59 -1.31 -3.98
C GLU A 106 0.94 -2.32 -5.09
N ASN A 107 0.20 -2.33 -6.20
CA ASN A 107 0.37 -3.28 -7.30
C ASN A 107 1.54 -2.97 -8.26
N ARG A 108 2.53 -2.19 -7.84
CA ARG A 108 3.61 -1.66 -8.68
C ARG A 108 4.98 -1.59 -8.01
N GLY A 109 5.23 -2.46 -7.04
CA GLY A 109 6.51 -2.56 -6.35
C GLY A 109 6.83 -1.43 -5.38
N LEU A 110 8.05 -1.43 -4.86
CA LEU A 110 8.55 -0.44 -3.90
C LEU A 110 8.86 0.90 -4.59
N ASN A 111 7.83 1.69 -4.84
CA ASN A 111 7.93 3.04 -5.40
C ASN A 111 8.26 4.10 -4.31
N PRO A 112 8.56 5.35 -4.69
CA PRO A 112 8.94 6.40 -3.73
C PRO A 112 7.88 6.70 -2.66
N TYR A 113 6.59 6.59 -2.99
CA TYR A 113 5.49 6.74 -2.04
C TYR A 113 5.57 5.71 -0.91
N ILE A 114 5.75 4.43 -1.22
CA ILE A 114 5.82 3.39 -0.19
C ILE A 114 7.11 3.50 0.63
N GLU A 115 8.22 3.89 0.00
CA GLU A 115 9.44 4.18 0.73
C GLU A 115 9.26 5.33 1.73
N ASP A 116 8.51 6.36 1.35
CA ASP A 116 8.12 7.45 2.24
C ASP A 116 7.25 6.96 3.39
N VAL A 117 6.22 6.15 3.13
CA VAL A 117 5.42 5.55 4.22
C VAL A 117 6.30 4.70 5.15
N GLY A 118 7.27 3.96 4.62
CA GLY A 118 8.30 3.27 5.42
C GLY A 118 9.02 4.23 6.37
N ARG A 119 9.44 5.40 5.90
CA ARG A 119 10.08 6.43 6.72
C ARG A 119 9.11 7.09 7.71
N ARG A 120 7.86 7.34 7.33
CA ARG A 120 6.81 7.84 8.24
C ARG A 120 6.58 6.88 9.41
N ALA A 121 6.52 5.57 9.15
CA ALA A 121 6.42 4.56 10.19
C ALA A 121 7.63 4.59 11.14
N ALA A 122 8.83 4.84 10.61
CA ALA A 122 10.01 5.00 11.44
C ALA A 122 9.92 6.26 12.33
N LEU A 123 9.49 7.40 11.79
CA LEU A 123 9.26 8.63 12.57
C LEU A 123 8.18 8.46 13.65
N ALA A 124 7.20 7.59 13.41
CA ALA A 124 6.18 7.22 14.40
C ALA A 124 6.71 6.30 15.53
N GLY A 125 8.01 5.97 15.53
CA GLY A 125 8.65 5.23 16.62
C GLY A 125 8.70 3.71 16.41
N PHE A 126 8.72 3.24 15.17
CA PHE A 126 8.87 1.82 14.81
C PHE A 126 10.20 1.56 14.09
N VAL A 127 10.64 0.29 14.06
CA VAL A 127 11.56 -0.19 13.02
C VAL A 127 10.70 -0.63 11.85
N SER A 128 10.79 0.04 10.72
CA SER A 128 10.01 -0.31 9.54
C SER A 128 10.84 -1.07 8.52
N LEU A 129 10.21 -2.04 7.85
CA LEU A 129 10.75 -2.71 6.67
C LEU A 129 9.72 -2.64 5.55
N ALA A 130 10.07 -2.03 4.43
CA ALA A 130 9.26 -2.01 3.21
C ALA A 130 9.91 -2.91 2.15
N PRO A 131 9.45 -4.17 1.97
CA PRO A 131 10.02 -5.07 0.98
C PRO A 131 9.75 -4.65 -0.47
N ASP A 132 10.66 -4.99 -1.38
CA ASP A 132 10.52 -4.82 -2.82
C ASP A 132 10.19 -6.16 -3.49
N ALA A 133 8.90 -6.46 -3.70
CA ALA A 133 8.48 -7.72 -4.33
C ALA A 133 8.94 -7.84 -5.79
N LEU A 134 9.43 -6.76 -6.39
CA LEU A 134 10.01 -6.76 -7.74
C LEU A 134 11.50 -7.08 -7.75
N THR A 135 12.14 -7.29 -6.59
CA THR A 135 13.58 -7.62 -6.49
C THR A 135 14.02 -8.68 -7.51
N PRO A 136 13.32 -9.81 -7.69
CA PRO A 136 13.76 -10.85 -8.62
C PRO A 136 13.69 -10.46 -10.10
N LEU A 137 13.01 -9.35 -10.41
CA LEU A 137 12.89 -8.77 -11.75
C LEU A 137 13.66 -7.44 -11.88
N GLY A 138 14.55 -7.12 -10.94
CA GLY A 138 15.38 -5.90 -10.95
C GLY A 138 14.90 -4.76 -10.04
N GLY A 139 13.77 -4.94 -9.35
CA GLY A 139 13.16 -3.92 -8.48
C GLY A 139 12.26 -2.93 -9.22
N TYR A 140 11.77 -1.91 -8.52
CA TYR A 140 10.94 -0.87 -9.12
C TYR A 140 11.65 -0.17 -10.30
N PRO A 141 11.06 -0.15 -11.52
CA PRO A 141 11.75 0.30 -12.74
C PRO A 141 11.71 1.83 -12.93
N GLY A 142 11.26 2.59 -11.93
CA GLY A 142 11.18 4.06 -11.98
C GLY A 142 9.88 4.61 -12.57
N ASN A 143 8.95 3.75 -13.01
CA ASN A 143 7.61 4.16 -13.41
C ASN A 143 6.56 3.10 -13.05
N ASP A 144 5.35 3.56 -12.74
CA ASP A 144 4.28 2.72 -12.22
C ASP A 144 3.70 1.75 -13.25
N ASP A 145 3.68 2.10 -14.53
CA ASP A 145 3.13 1.25 -15.59
C ASP A 145 3.98 -0.02 -15.77
N ALA A 146 5.30 0.15 -15.91
CA ALA A 146 6.23 -0.96 -15.96
C ALA A 146 6.28 -1.71 -14.62
N GLY A 147 6.14 -1.02 -13.49
CA GLY A 147 6.01 -1.64 -12.17
C GLY A 147 4.81 -2.60 -12.09
N ARG A 148 3.64 -2.19 -12.60
CA ARG A 148 2.45 -3.04 -12.68
C ARG A 148 2.64 -4.23 -13.61
N GLU A 149 3.28 -4.02 -14.76
CA GLU A 149 3.59 -5.10 -15.71
C GLU A 149 4.54 -6.13 -15.09
N LEU A 150 5.61 -5.69 -14.43
CA LEU A 150 6.56 -6.56 -13.75
C LEU A 150 5.90 -7.31 -12.59
N GLN A 151 5.09 -6.64 -11.77
CA GLN A 151 4.40 -7.31 -10.67
C GLN A 151 3.42 -8.37 -11.17
N GLY A 152 2.74 -8.12 -12.28
CA GLY A 152 1.86 -9.10 -12.93
C GLY A 152 2.56 -10.37 -13.44
N LYS A 153 3.90 -10.33 -13.61
CA LYS A 153 4.72 -11.50 -14.00
C LYS A 153 5.21 -12.32 -12.81
N ARG A 154 5.09 -11.81 -11.57
CA ARG A 154 5.52 -12.52 -10.37
C ARG A 154 4.47 -13.57 -9.98
N ASP A 155 4.94 -14.69 -9.44
CA ASP A 155 4.03 -15.65 -8.80
C ASP A 155 3.46 -15.05 -7.52
N LYS A 156 2.14 -15.22 -7.32
CA LYS A 156 1.45 -14.67 -6.15
C LYS A 156 1.92 -15.34 -4.86
N GLY A 157 2.06 -16.67 -4.87
CA GLY A 157 2.49 -17.43 -3.70
C GLY A 157 3.91 -17.07 -3.28
N GLU A 158 4.83 -16.95 -4.24
CA GLU A 158 6.20 -16.49 -3.97
C GLU A 158 6.22 -15.11 -3.31
N MET A 159 5.41 -14.16 -3.82
CA MET A 159 5.32 -12.83 -3.22
C MET A 159 4.73 -12.87 -1.80
N GLU A 160 3.73 -13.71 -1.53
CA GLU A 160 3.19 -13.88 -0.18
C GLU A 160 4.29 -14.39 0.78
N GLU A 161 5.09 -15.37 0.35
CA GLU A 161 6.23 -15.87 1.13
C GLU A 161 7.31 -14.79 1.33
N ASP A 162 7.54 -13.91 0.35
CA ASP A 162 8.48 -12.78 0.48
C ASP A 162 8.09 -11.84 1.63
N PHE A 163 6.81 -11.55 1.82
CA PHE A 163 6.33 -10.72 2.94
C PHE A 163 6.33 -11.46 4.28
N ILE A 164 6.04 -12.76 4.29
CA ILE A 164 6.18 -13.59 5.51
C ILE A 164 7.65 -13.64 5.95
N ALA A 165 8.58 -13.82 5.01
CA ALA A 165 10.01 -13.78 5.30
C ALA A 165 10.48 -12.41 5.82
N ALA A 166 9.90 -11.31 5.33
CA ALA A 166 10.15 -9.97 5.85
C ALA A 166 9.73 -9.83 7.32
N TYR A 167 8.57 -10.39 7.67
CA TYR A 167 8.08 -10.43 9.05
C TYR A 167 9.04 -11.19 9.97
N GLU A 168 9.48 -12.39 9.58
CA GLU A 168 10.40 -13.19 10.40
C GLU A 168 11.77 -12.52 10.56
N TYR A 169 12.28 -11.88 9.48
CA TYR A 169 13.49 -11.07 9.54
C TYR A 169 13.35 -9.91 10.54
N LEU A 170 12.28 -9.13 10.41
CA LEU A 170 12.09 -7.93 11.24
C LEU A 170 11.85 -8.30 12.71
N LYS A 171 11.12 -9.38 12.98
CA LYS A 171 10.82 -9.88 14.33
C LYS A 171 12.08 -10.21 15.13
N THR A 172 13.13 -10.66 14.46
CA THR A 172 14.42 -11.02 15.08
C THR A 172 15.47 -9.90 14.99
N HIS A 173 15.14 -8.77 14.37
CA HIS A 173 16.07 -7.66 14.20
C HIS A 173 16.53 -7.10 15.56
N PRO A 174 17.83 -6.75 15.75
CA PRO A 174 18.37 -6.31 17.04
C PRO A 174 17.63 -5.13 17.68
N ASP A 175 17.13 -4.21 16.84
CA ASP A 175 16.37 -3.03 17.27
C ASP A 175 14.86 -3.29 17.45
N CYS A 176 14.35 -4.47 17.06
CA CYS A 176 12.95 -4.84 17.22
C CYS A 176 12.74 -5.60 18.54
N ASN A 177 11.62 -5.31 19.23
CA ASN A 177 11.24 -5.95 20.49
C ASN A 177 10.51 -7.30 20.29
N GLY A 178 10.43 -7.80 19.05
CA GLY A 178 9.76 -9.05 18.70
C GLY A 178 8.27 -8.92 18.40
N LYS A 179 7.66 -7.74 18.58
CA LYS A 179 6.27 -7.48 18.15
C LYS A 179 6.31 -6.78 16.79
N VAL A 180 5.74 -7.44 15.78
CA VAL A 180 5.70 -6.90 14.41
C VAL A 180 4.26 -6.84 13.93
N GLY A 181 3.84 -5.66 13.47
CA GLY A 181 2.58 -5.45 12.75
C GLY A 181 2.81 -5.27 11.25
N VAL A 182 1.73 -5.16 10.50
CA VAL A 182 1.77 -4.88 9.05
C VAL A 182 0.76 -3.79 8.69
N VAL A 183 1.18 -2.88 7.81
CA VAL A 183 0.31 -1.91 7.14
C VAL A 183 0.55 -2.02 5.63
N GLY A 184 -0.48 -1.84 4.82
CA GLY A 184 -0.36 -2.02 3.39
C GLY A 184 -1.55 -1.45 2.62
N PHE A 185 -1.30 -1.11 1.37
CA PHE A 185 -2.22 -0.31 0.54
C PHE A 185 -2.56 -1.07 -0.74
N CYS A 186 -3.84 -1.07 -1.13
CA CYS A 186 -4.30 -1.77 -2.34
C CYS A 186 -3.95 -3.27 -2.27
N TYR A 187 -3.05 -3.75 -3.15
CA TYR A 187 -2.44 -5.07 -3.07
C TYR A 187 -1.88 -5.36 -1.68
N GLY A 188 -1.20 -4.39 -1.07
CA GLY A 188 -0.65 -4.51 0.27
C GLY A 188 -1.71 -4.66 1.35
N GLY A 189 -2.91 -4.10 1.18
CA GLY A 189 -4.02 -4.36 2.09
C GLY A 189 -4.53 -5.81 2.00
N GLY A 190 -4.49 -6.41 0.81
CA GLY A 190 -4.70 -7.85 0.64
C GLY A 190 -3.63 -8.69 1.35
N ILE A 191 -2.36 -8.29 1.25
CA ILE A 191 -1.25 -8.93 1.96
C ILE A 191 -1.39 -8.79 3.48
N CYS A 192 -1.84 -7.65 4.00
CA CYS A 192 -2.17 -7.46 5.41
C CYS A 192 -3.17 -8.52 5.92
N ASN A 193 -4.26 -8.73 5.18
CA ASN A 193 -5.27 -9.74 5.51
C ASN A 193 -4.71 -11.17 5.40
N MET A 194 -3.93 -11.46 4.35
CA MET A 194 -3.24 -12.74 4.18
C MET A 194 -2.29 -13.02 5.35
N MET A 195 -1.47 -12.06 5.75
CA MET A 195 -0.55 -12.19 6.88
C MET A 195 -1.31 -12.38 8.20
N ALA A 196 -2.45 -11.70 8.39
CA ALA A 196 -3.29 -11.89 9.58
C ALA A 196 -3.86 -13.31 9.68
N VAL A 197 -4.15 -13.95 8.54
CA VAL A 197 -4.58 -15.36 8.46
C VAL A 197 -3.41 -16.31 8.69
N ARG A 198 -2.25 -16.04 8.09
CA ARG A 198 -1.14 -17.00 8.01
C ARG A 198 -0.10 -16.89 9.12
N ILE A 199 -0.08 -15.77 9.86
CA ILE A 199 0.92 -15.51 10.91
C ILE A 199 0.22 -15.38 12.28
N PRO A 200 0.13 -16.48 13.06
CA PRO A 200 -0.56 -16.48 14.36
C PRO A 200 0.02 -15.51 15.40
N THR A 201 1.27 -15.08 15.22
CA THR A 201 1.99 -14.18 16.14
C THR A 201 2.04 -12.71 15.68
N LEU A 202 1.37 -12.37 14.58
CA LEU A 202 1.31 -11.01 14.06
C LEU A 202 0.66 -10.08 15.11
N ALA A 203 1.31 -8.95 15.40
CA ALA A 203 0.90 -8.08 16.50
C ALA A 203 -0.34 -7.23 16.17
N ALA A 204 -0.49 -6.82 14.90
CA ALA A 204 -1.62 -6.08 14.35
C ALA A 204 -1.59 -6.11 12.82
N SER A 205 -2.73 -5.93 12.17
CA SER A 205 -2.84 -5.81 10.72
C SER A 205 -3.72 -4.62 10.33
N VAL A 206 -3.20 -3.75 9.46
CA VAL A 206 -3.83 -2.49 9.07
C VAL A 206 -4.00 -2.43 7.53
N PRO A 207 -4.99 -3.13 6.97
CA PRO A 207 -5.27 -3.10 5.53
C PRO A 207 -5.96 -1.81 5.09
N PHE A 208 -5.36 -1.10 4.13
CA PHE A 208 -5.99 0.00 3.41
C PHE A 208 -6.51 -0.47 2.05
N TYR A 209 -7.82 -0.35 1.85
CA TYR A 209 -8.57 -0.63 0.61
C TYR A 209 -8.06 -1.89 -0.12
N GLY A 210 -7.86 -2.95 0.65
CA GLY A 210 -7.35 -4.25 0.17
C GLY A 210 -8.43 -5.32 0.15
N SER A 211 -8.20 -6.37 -0.64
CA SER A 211 -9.10 -7.52 -0.72
C SER A 211 -9.23 -8.23 0.63
N GLN A 212 -10.44 -8.67 0.95
CA GLN A 212 -10.74 -9.48 2.14
C GLN A 212 -10.16 -10.91 1.97
N PRO A 213 -9.84 -11.61 3.07
CA PRO A 213 -9.51 -13.03 2.99
C PRO A 213 -10.78 -13.84 2.69
N ALA A 214 -10.61 -15.12 2.35
CA ALA A 214 -11.76 -16.02 2.27
C ALA A 214 -12.45 -16.12 3.64
N VAL A 215 -13.78 -16.13 3.66
CA VAL A 215 -14.57 -16.23 4.91
C VAL A 215 -14.17 -17.44 5.76
N ALA A 216 -13.89 -18.58 5.11
CA ALA A 216 -13.44 -19.81 5.76
C ALA A 216 -12.08 -19.68 6.47
N ASP A 217 -11.27 -18.67 6.13
CA ASP A 217 -9.97 -18.43 6.75
C ASP A 217 -10.02 -17.45 7.93
N VAL A 218 -11.12 -16.72 8.09
CA VAL A 218 -11.32 -15.77 9.19
C VAL A 218 -11.10 -16.38 10.58
N PRO A 219 -11.53 -17.62 10.89
CA PRO A 219 -11.26 -18.25 12.18
C PRO A 219 -9.76 -18.33 12.53
N LYS A 220 -8.86 -18.33 11.55
CA LYS A 220 -7.40 -18.42 11.74
C LYS A 220 -6.77 -17.10 12.21
N ILE A 221 -7.48 -15.98 12.10
CA ILE A 221 -6.96 -14.65 12.43
C ILE A 221 -6.82 -14.48 13.95
N ASN A 222 -5.62 -14.13 14.41
CA ASN A 222 -5.35 -13.79 15.81
C ASN A 222 -5.03 -12.30 16.03
N ALA A 223 -4.44 -11.65 15.03
CA ALA A 223 -4.07 -10.25 15.08
C ALA A 223 -5.32 -9.35 15.22
N PRO A 224 -5.30 -8.30 16.06
CA PRO A 224 -6.28 -7.23 15.96
C PRO A 224 -6.17 -6.53 14.59
N LEU A 225 -7.32 -6.21 14.01
CA LEU A 225 -7.42 -5.60 12.69
C LEU A 225 -7.87 -4.13 12.78
N MET A 226 -7.32 -3.28 11.93
CA MET A 226 -7.84 -1.93 11.69
C MET A 226 -8.01 -1.73 10.18
N LEU A 227 -9.26 -1.80 9.70
CA LEU A 227 -9.58 -1.85 8.28
C LEU A 227 -10.04 -0.49 7.77
N HIS A 228 -9.46 -0.05 6.65
CA HIS A 228 -9.77 1.25 6.04
C HIS A 228 -10.34 1.04 4.63
N TYR A 229 -11.57 1.50 4.41
CA TYR A 229 -12.31 1.34 3.15
C TYR A 229 -12.72 2.68 2.57
N ALA A 230 -12.75 2.80 1.25
CA ALA A 230 -13.21 3.98 0.54
C ALA A 230 -14.65 3.74 0.05
N SER A 231 -15.59 4.65 0.32
CA SER A 231 -16.99 4.42 -0.08
C SER A 231 -17.19 4.39 -1.60
N LEU A 232 -16.35 5.09 -2.37
CA LEU A 232 -16.37 5.06 -3.84
C LEU A 232 -15.65 3.82 -4.42
N ASP A 233 -14.84 3.11 -3.64
CA ASP A 233 -14.24 1.83 -4.04
C ASP A 233 -15.23 0.67 -3.84
N THR A 234 -16.31 0.68 -4.60
CA THR A 234 -17.38 -0.33 -4.51
C THR A 234 -16.85 -1.75 -4.75
N ARG A 235 -15.78 -1.92 -5.53
CA ARG A 235 -15.17 -3.22 -5.83
C ARG A 235 -14.60 -3.89 -4.59
N ILE A 236 -13.88 -3.17 -3.75
CA ILE A 236 -13.35 -3.71 -2.50
C ILE A 236 -14.41 -3.64 -1.40
N THR A 237 -15.09 -2.49 -1.26
CA THR A 237 -15.99 -2.24 -0.13
C THR A 237 -17.23 -3.15 -0.16
N SER A 238 -17.68 -3.61 -1.34
CA SER A 238 -18.77 -4.59 -1.43
C SER A 238 -18.47 -5.95 -0.78
N GLY A 239 -17.19 -6.31 -0.61
CA GLY A 239 -16.77 -7.51 0.12
C GLY A 239 -16.79 -7.36 1.64
N TRP A 240 -16.92 -6.13 2.16
CA TRP A 240 -16.90 -5.84 3.60
C TRP A 240 -18.02 -6.53 4.39
N PRO A 241 -19.31 -6.52 3.98
CA PRO A 241 -20.38 -7.11 4.80
C PRO A 241 -20.17 -8.60 5.12
N ALA A 242 -19.72 -9.39 4.14
CA ALA A 242 -19.44 -10.82 4.37
C ALA A 242 -18.24 -11.02 5.30
N TYR A 243 -17.22 -10.18 5.18
CA TYR A 243 -16.05 -10.25 6.06
C TYR A 243 -16.39 -9.83 7.49
N GLU A 244 -17.15 -8.75 7.68
CA GLU A 244 -17.58 -8.29 8.99
C GLU A 244 -18.44 -9.33 9.71
N ALA A 245 -19.38 -9.98 9.00
CA ALA A 245 -20.19 -11.06 9.56
C ALA A 245 -19.31 -12.20 10.09
N ALA A 246 -18.32 -12.63 9.31
CA ALA A 246 -17.39 -13.68 9.71
C ALA A 246 -16.50 -13.27 10.89
N LEU A 247 -16.05 -12.00 10.95
CA LEU A 247 -15.27 -11.45 12.06
C LEU A 247 -16.09 -11.44 13.36
N LYS A 248 -17.36 -11.00 13.29
CA LYS A 248 -18.31 -11.00 14.42
C LYS A 248 -18.59 -12.42 14.91
N GLU A 249 -18.93 -13.34 14.01
CA GLU A 249 -19.20 -14.75 14.33
C GLU A 249 -18.03 -15.42 15.04
N ASN A 250 -16.80 -15.11 14.63
CA ASN A 250 -15.58 -15.68 15.19
C ASN A 250 -14.96 -14.84 16.33
N ASN A 251 -15.69 -13.86 16.86
CA ASN A 251 -15.27 -12.99 17.97
C ASN A 251 -13.89 -12.35 17.76
N LYS A 252 -13.59 -11.93 16.52
CA LYS A 252 -12.30 -11.31 16.18
C LYS A 252 -12.27 -9.85 16.63
N LYS A 253 -11.09 -9.39 17.05
CA LYS A 253 -10.87 -7.97 17.43
C LYS A 253 -10.64 -7.14 16.17
N TYR A 254 -11.52 -6.20 15.89
CA TYR A 254 -11.33 -5.28 14.77
C TYR A 254 -11.95 -3.90 15.00
N GLN A 255 -11.45 -2.93 14.26
CA GLN A 255 -12.12 -1.66 13.95
C GLN A 255 -12.16 -1.50 12.44
N ALA A 256 -13.25 -0.97 11.90
CA ALA A 256 -13.39 -0.72 10.47
C ALA A 256 -13.91 0.69 10.23
N PHE A 257 -13.32 1.36 9.25
CA PHE A 257 -13.66 2.71 8.85
C PHE A 257 -13.99 2.71 7.36
N ILE A 258 -15.19 3.18 7.01
CA ILE A 258 -15.59 3.45 5.62
C ILE A 258 -15.60 4.96 5.49
N TYR A 259 -14.65 5.51 4.73
CA TYR A 259 -14.51 6.94 4.52
C TYR A 259 -15.43 7.38 3.38
N GLU A 260 -16.28 8.35 3.66
CA GLU A 260 -17.28 8.85 2.71
C GLU A 260 -16.65 9.72 1.61
N ASN A 261 -17.13 9.57 0.38
CA ASN A 261 -16.76 10.37 -0.79
C ASN A 261 -15.26 10.33 -1.15
N VAL A 262 -14.54 9.29 -0.75
CA VAL A 262 -13.14 9.07 -1.16
C VAL A 262 -13.00 7.84 -2.04
N ASN A 263 -11.97 7.86 -2.89
CA ASN A 263 -11.65 6.80 -3.83
C ASN A 263 -10.60 5.82 -3.27
N HIS A 264 -10.45 4.70 -3.96
CA HIS A 264 -9.30 3.81 -3.75
C HIS A 264 -7.98 4.58 -3.85
N GLY A 265 -7.04 4.31 -2.94
CA GLY A 265 -5.76 5.02 -2.95
C GLY A 265 -5.78 6.40 -2.28
N PHE A 266 -6.80 6.74 -1.48
CA PHE A 266 -6.91 8.05 -0.81
C PHE A 266 -5.76 8.40 0.14
N HIS A 267 -4.98 7.42 0.59
CA HIS A 267 -3.78 7.69 1.41
C HIS A 267 -2.55 8.04 0.54
N ASN A 268 -2.57 7.72 -0.75
CA ASN A 268 -1.43 7.98 -1.63
C ASN A 268 -1.39 9.45 -2.07
N ASP A 269 -0.70 10.26 -1.26
CA ASP A 269 -0.42 11.70 -1.45
C ASP A 269 0.29 12.04 -2.75
N THR A 270 0.89 11.08 -3.44
CA THR A 270 1.50 11.34 -4.75
C THR A 270 0.47 11.40 -5.87
N THR A 271 -0.79 11.04 -5.62
CA THR A 271 -1.84 11.05 -6.65
C THR A 271 -3.02 11.94 -6.26
N PRO A 272 -3.81 12.47 -7.21
CA PRO A 272 -4.90 13.38 -6.89
C PRO A 272 -6.11 12.69 -6.24
N ARG A 273 -6.08 11.35 -6.08
CA ARG A 273 -7.05 10.63 -5.25
C ARG A 273 -6.82 10.87 -3.76
N TYR A 274 -5.66 11.40 -3.37
CA TYR A 274 -5.32 11.73 -2.00
C TYR A 274 -6.45 12.52 -1.32
N ASP A 275 -6.74 12.13 -0.09
CA ASP A 275 -7.66 12.83 0.79
C ASP A 275 -7.04 12.90 2.18
N LYS A 276 -6.64 14.10 2.60
CA LYS A 276 -5.89 14.31 3.84
C LYS A 276 -6.69 13.89 5.07
N ALA A 277 -7.98 14.25 5.12
CA ALA A 277 -8.82 13.95 6.28
C ALA A 277 -9.03 12.44 6.44
N ALA A 278 -9.20 11.70 5.34
CA ALA A 278 -9.27 10.25 5.39
C ALA A 278 -7.92 9.58 5.68
N ALA A 279 -6.80 10.19 5.24
CA ALA A 279 -5.46 9.61 5.37
C ALA A 279 -4.81 9.74 6.76
N GLU A 280 -5.30 10.65 7.62
CA GLU A 280 -4.66 10.98 8.91
C GLU A 280 -5.34 10.34 10.15
N LEU A 281 -6.28 9.40 9.98
CA LEU A 281 -6.99 8.74 11.08
C LEU A 281 -6.18 7.61 11.75
#